data_AF-A0A7D7REU5-F1
#
_entry.id   AF-A0A7D7REU5-F1
#
_cell.length_a   1.000
_cell.length_b   1.000
_cell.length_c   1.000
_cell.angle_alpha   90.00
_cell.angle_beta   90.00
_cell.angle_gamma   90.00
#
_symmetry.space_group_name_H-M   'P 1'
#
loop_
_entity.id
_entity.type
_entity.pdbx_description
1 polymer ?
#
loop_
_entity_poly.entity_id
_entity_poly.type
_entity_poly.pdbx_seq_one_letter_code
_entity_poly.pdbx_strand_id
1 'polypeptide(L)'
;MNTWIFQGNPKRFNVDDYLLENERVWWSIRQEHLAKYIELNDEVFIWRSDGFTKGSGGVVARAQIISLPQKYTNDEDSLEYWYEDVSGNEYLAVELKVLEEDVAEGIRRTELIENEELSNMMILRQKQNTNYLLSENHAEELRELWCHQILSKSKGKEKRFKLNENLKKEYQLYILPKLKPCDRAREYNFYSDELKAKVIFEHLINGKMHRWMDMNILGIPAEKNKGFDSANILYYLGMKANYRGLFQGKEMNDLITILSSKGLEYVEVVRLLEILNDRELEGNIDLDIEAELLEEGRGIEGDVKYYYGKRYERSAKNRKLAIKKHGLDCIVCGFNFEEVYGERGKDFIEVHHINPLSTLEEAIKVNPETDLVPLCANCHRIVHRRKDNILSVQVLSEIFNEKK
;
A
#
# COMPACT_ATOMS: atom_id res chain seq x y z
N MET A 1 -12.91 15.33 -7.94
CA MET A 1 -11.85 16.21 -7.40
C MET A 1 -11.19 16.86 -8.60
N ASN A 2 -11.30 18.17 -8.71
CA ASN A 2 -10.72 18.91 -9.83
C ASN A 2 -9.21 19.02 -9.64
N THR A 3 -8.50 19.26 -10.74
CA THR A 3 -7.06 19.50 -10.73
C THR A 3 -6.77 20.81 -11.42
N TRP A 4 -5.94 21.62 -10.78
CA TRP A 4 -5.68 23.00 -11.17
C TRP A 4 -4.20 23.24 -11.40
N ILE A 5 -3.88 24.23 -12.24
CA ILE A 5 -2.59 24.92 -12.21
C ILE A 5 -2.79 26.34 -11.73
N PHE A 6 -2.08 26.71 -10.67
CA PHE A 6 -2.01 28.10 -10.21
C PHE A 6 -0.61 28.67 -10.47
N GLN A 7 -0.56 29.80 -11.16
CA GLN A 7 0.67 30.45 -11.59
C GLN A 7 1.10 31.55 -10.60
N GLY A 8 2.37 31.54 -10.21
CA GLY A 8 3.05 32.61 -9.47
C GLY A 8 4.12 33.27 -10.33
N ASN A 9 4.30 34.59 -10.18
CA ASN A 9 5.31 35.34 -10.91
C ASN A 9 6.53 35.67 -10.02
N PRO A 10 7.67 34.97 -10.20
CA PRO A 10 8.87 35.14 -9.37
C PRO A 10 9.53 36.52 -9.49
N LYS A 11 9.07 37.40 -10.41
CA LYS A 11 9.56 38.78 -10.51
C LYS A 11 8.82 39.76 -9.61
N ARG A 12 7.64 39.39 -9.11
CA ARG A 12 6.80 40.22 -8.24
C ARG A 12 6.68 39.65 -6.83
N PHE A 13 6.81 38.34 -6.73
CA PHE A 13 6.59 37.56 -5.53
C PHE A 13 7.60 36.44 -5.45
N ASN A 14 8.27 36.26 -4.31
CA ASN A 14 9.24 35.19 -4.10
C ASN A 14 8.53 33.84 -3.91
N VAL A 15 8.12 33.25 -5.04
CA VAL A 15 7.39 31.98 -5.10
C VAL A 15 8.12 30.85 -4.38
N ASP A 16 9.45 30.80 -4.49
CA ASP A 16 10.23 29.64 -4.06
C ASP A 16 10.32 29.59 -2.54
N ASP A 17 10.78 30.68 -1.93
CA ASP A 17 10.91 30.76 -0.47
C ASP A 17 9.52 30.67 0.18
N TYR A 18 8.49 31.27 -0.43
CA TYR A 18 7.13 31.14 0.09
C TYR A 18 6.64 29.69 0.17
N LEU A 19 6.92 28.88 -0.86
CA LEU A 19 6.57 27.46 -0.88
C LEU A 19 7.47 26.61 0.03
N LEU A 20 8.74 27.00 0.21
CA LEU A 20 9.70 26.27 1.03
C LEU A 20 9.52 26.52 2.54
N GLU A 21 9.07 27.72 2.91
CA GLU A 21 9.02 28.17 4.30
C GLU A 21 7.63 27.99 4.94
N ASN A 22 6.59 27.75 4.13
CA ASN A 22 5.20 27.71 4.61
C ASN A 22 4.48 26.41 4.21
N GLU A 23 3.96 25.67 5.19
CA GLU A 23 3.06 24.52 4.95
C GLU A 23 1.72 24.96 4.36
N ARG A 24 1.29 26.19 4.67
CA ARG A 24 0.03 26.77 4.20
C ARG A 24 0.29 28.08 3.50
N VAL A 25 -0.28 28.22 2.32
CA VAL A 25 -0.06 29.37 1.45
C VAL A 25 -1.37 29.89 0.88
N TRP A 26 -1.53 31.20 0.89
CA TRP A 26 -2.61 31.87 0.17
C TRP A 26 -2.26 32.08 -1.30
N TRP A 27 -3.21 31.78 -2.18
CA TRP A 27 -3.03 31.96 -3.62
C TRP A 27 -4.21 32.69 -4.27
N SER A 28 -3.92 33.70 -5.08
CA SER A 28 -4.95 34.52 -5.71
C SER A 28 -5.72 33.78 -6.81
N ILE A 29 -7.03 34.00 -6.90
CA ILE A 29 -7.92 33.54 -7.97
C ILE A 29 -8.29 34.74 -8.85
N ARG A 30 -7.68 34.86 -10.03
CA ARG A 30 -7.94 36.00 -10.96
C ARG A 30 -8.97 35.67 -12.03
N GLN A 31 -9.17 34.40 -12.33
CA GLN A 31 -10.22 33.95 -13.24
C GLN A 31 -11.50 33.70 -12.43
N GLU A 32 -12.17 34.77 -12.00
CA GLU A 32 -13.35 34.69 -11.10
C GLU A 32 -14.46 33.75 -11.63
N HIS A 33 -14.66 33.69 -12.94
CA HIS A 33 -15.62 32.77 -13.56
C HIS A 33 -15.33 31.28 -13.31
N LEU A 34 -14.09 30.93 -12.97
CA LEU A 34 -13.66 29.59 -12.60
C LEU A 34 -13.79 29.32 -11.09
N ALA A 35 -13.92 30.34 -10.26
CA ALA A 35 -13.94 30.20 -8.79
C ALA A 35 -15.08 29.28 -8.32
N LYS A 36 -16.21 29.25 -9.04
CA LYS A 36 -17.36 28.39 -8.75
C LYS A 36 -17.09 26.88 -8.90
N TYR A 37 -15.99 26.49 -9.55
CA TYR A 37 -15.59 25.08 -9.70
C TYR A 37 -14.57 24.65 -8.65
N ILE A 38 -14.09 25.56 -7.81
CA ILE A 38 -13.13 25.23 -6.76
C ILE A 38 -13.86 24.54 -5.62
N GLU A 39 -13.42 23.33 -5.30
CA GLU A 39 -13.91 22.52 -4.20
C GLU A 39 -12.81 22.28 -3.16
N LEU A 40 -13.21 21.98 -1.92
CA LEU A 40 -12.26 21.53 -0.90
C LEU A 40 -11.60 20.22 -1.35
N ASN A 41 -10.32 20.07 -1.00
CA ASN A 41 -9.46 18.95 -1.36
C ASN A 41 -9.03 18.88 -2.83
N ASP A 42 -9.49 19.80 -3.70
CA ASP A 42 -8.98 19.90 -5.07
C ASP A 42 -7.45 19.96 -5.11
N GLU A 43 -6.87 19.31 -6.12
CA GLU A 43 -5.42 19.28 -6.30
C GLU A 43 -4.94 20.50 -7.09
N VAL A 44 -3.82 21.08 -6.66
CA VAL A 44 -3.21 22.24 -7.31
C VAL A 44 -1.75 21.96 -7.59
N PHE A 45 -1.35 22.09 -8.85
CA PHE A 45 0.04 22.23 -9.24
C PHE A 45 0.43 23.70 -9.30
N ILE A 46 1.47 24.07 -8.56
CA ILE A 46 1.98 25.44 -8.55
C ILE A 46 2.95 25.61 -9.69
N TRP A 47 2.61 26.50 -10.61
CA TRP A 47 3.45 26.90 -11.73
C TRP A 47 4.21 28.18 -11.39
N ARG A 48 5.54 28.12 -11.39
CA ARG A 48 6.38 29.32 -11.36
C ARG A 48 6.58 29.81 -12.80
N SER A 49 6.18 31.04 -13.12
CA SER A 49 6.43 31.62 -14.45
C SER A 49 7.92 31.92 -14.64
N ASP A 50 8.32 32.35 -15.85
CA ASP A 50 9.74 32.65 -16.10
C ASP A 50 10.22 33.81 -15.21
N GLY A 51 11.26 33.53 -14.43
CA GLY A 51 11.97 34.54 -13.66
C GLY A 51 12.98 35.31 -14.51
N PHE A 52 14.18 35.48 -13.97
CA PHE A 52 15.27 36.18 -14.65
C PHE A 52 15.89 35.38 -15.80
N THR A 53 15.73 34.05 -15.78
CA THR A 53 16.18 33.13 -16.83
C THR A 53 15.01 32.70 -17.72
N LYS A 54 15.08 33.01 -19.02
CA LYS A 54 14.04 32.63 -20.01
C LYS A 54 13.92 31.11 -20.09
N GLY A 55 12.69 30.59 -20.05
CA GLY A 55 12.43 29.15 -20.07
C GLY A 55 12.53 28.44 -18.71
N SER A 56 12.77 29.17 -17.62
CA SER A 56 12.79 28.60 -16.25
C SER A 56 11.42 28.30 -15.67
N GLY A 57 10.35 28.71 -16.34
CA GLY A 57 9.01 28.46 -15.86
C GLY A 57 8.65 26.99 -15.91
N GLY A 58 7.78 26.56 -15.00
CA GLY A 58 7.44 25.16 -14.83
C GLY A 58 6.65 24.91 -13.54
N VAL A 59 6.30 23.67 -13.31
CA VAL A 59 5.66 23.24 -12.07
C VAL A 59 6.71 23.06 -10.99
N VAL A 60 6.49 23.60 -9.80
CA VAL A 60 7.47 23.62 -8.69
C VAL A 60 6.93 23.07 -7.38
N ALA A 61 5.61 22.89 -7.27
CA ALA A 61 5.00 22.25 -6.12
C ALA A 61 3.64 21.61 -6.47
N ARG A 62 3.22 20.71 -5.60
CA ARG A 62 1.88 20.11 -5.55
C ARG A 62 1.25 20.44 -4.20
N ALA A 63 0.02 20.90 -4.23
CA ALA A 63 -0.72 21.40 -3.07
C ALA A 63 -2.18 20.94 -3.14
N GLN A 64 -2.91 21.18 -2.05
CA GLN A 64 -4.32 20.85 -1.91
C GLN A 64 -5.10 22.08 -1.43
N ILE A 65 -6.29 22.30 -2.00
CA ILE A 65 -7.19 23.37 -1.56
C ILE A 65 -7.79 23.03 -0.19
N ILE A 66 -7.61 23.91 0.80
CA ILE A 66 -8.14 23.75 2.16
C ILE A 66 -9.15 24.84 2.56
N SER A 67 -9.37 25.85 1.72
CA SER A 67 -10.45 26.83 1.87
C SER A 67 -11.24 27.02 0.57
N LEU A 68 -12.52 27.38 0.68
CA LEU A 68 -13.26 27.90 -0.47
C LEU A 68 -12.76 29.31 -0.85
N PRO A 69 -13.00 29.78 -2.08
CA PRO A 69 -12.60 31.11 -2.50
C PRO A 69 -13.22 32.20 -1.62
N GLN A 70 -12.38 33.08 -1.08
CA GLN A 70 -12.78 34.16 -0.19
C GLN A 70 -11.93 35.41 -0.41
N LYS A 71 -12.47 36.55 0.01
CA LYS A 71 -11.73 37.81 0.02
C LYS A 71 -10.59 37.71 1.03
N TYR A 72 -9.39 38.03 0.59
CA TYR A 72 -8.17 37.94 1.35
C TYR A 72 -7.35 39.21 1.18
N THR A 73 -6.72 39.63 2.27
CA THR A 73 -5.70 40.68 2.30
C THR A 73 -4.44 40.04 2.86
N ASN A 74 -3.28 40.27 2.23
CA ASN A 74 -2.03 39.66 2.68
C ASN A 74 -1.79 39.94 4.18
N ASP A 75 -1.59 38.87 4.94
CA ASP A 75 -1.06 38.94 6.31
C ASP A 75 0.43 39.31 6.33
N GLU A 76 0.97 39.59 7.52
CA GLU A 76 2.38 39.97 7.70
C GLU A 76 3.33 38.89 7.15
N ASP A 77 3.00 37.61 7.34
CA ASP A 77 3.78 36.47 6.87
C ASP A 77 3.82 36.41 5.34
N SER A 78 2.69 36.59 4.66
CA SER A 78 2.63 36.59 3.19
C SER A 78 3.33 37.81 2.58
N LEU A 79 3.26 38.98 3.25
CA LEU A 79 3.83 40.24 2.77
C LEU A 79 5.36 40.20 2.64
N GLU A 80 6.05 39.42 3.47
CA GLU A 80 7.53 39.31 3.46
C GLU A 80 8.08 38.81 2.10
N TYR A 81 7.29 38.04 1.36
CA TYR A 81 7.69 37.47 0.08
C TYR A 81 7.36 38.36 -1.13
N TRP A 82 6.69 39.50 -0.94
CA TRP A 82 6.39 40.43 -2.03
C TRP A 82 7.52 41.46 -2.21
N TYR A 83 7.94 41.67 -3.47
CA TYR A 83 8.92 42.72 -3.79
C TYR A 83 8.29 44.11 -3.96
N GLU A 84 6.96 44.15 -4.06
CA GLU A 84 6.16 45.34 -4.28
C GLU A 84 5.25 45.56 -3.06
N ASP A 85 4.94 46.83 -2.75
CA ASP A 85 3.96 47.12 -1.71
C ASP A 85 2.56 46.73 -2.19
N VAL A 86 2.06 45.64 -1.61
CA VAL A 86 0.71 45.11 -1.83
C VAL A 86 -0.12 45.14 -0.56
N SER A 87 0.31 45.89 0.46
CA SER A 87 -0.37 45.99 1.74
C SER A 87 -1.77 46.60 1.55
N GLY A 88 -2.77 46.04 2.25
CA GLY A 88 -4.15 46.52 2.19
C GLY A 88 -4.92 46.22 0.90
N ASN A 89 -4.33 45.55 -0.09
CA ASN A 89 -5.05 45.14 -1.29
C ASN A 89 -5.90 43.90 -1.02
N GLU A 90 -7.22 44.03 -1.13
CA GLU A 90 -8.16 42.90 -1.03
C GLU A 90 -8.33 42.23 -2.41
N TYR A 91 -8.24 40.90 -2.45
CA TYR A 91 -8.48 40.10 -3.65
C TYR A 91 -9.06 38.73 -3.32
N LEU A 92 -9.66 38.07 -4.32
CA LEU A 92 -10.17 36.71 -4.15
C LEU A 92 -9.01 35.70 -4.10
N ALA A 93 -8.98 34.86 -3.08
CA ALA A 93 -7.93 33.87 -2.88
C ALA A 93 -8.47 32.58 -2.25
N VAL A 94 -7.64 31.54 -2.27
CA VAL A 94 -7.82 30.29 -1.52
C VAL A 94 -6.58 29.99 -0.70
N GLU A 95 -6.78 29.35 0.44
CA GLU A 95 -5.71 28.77 1.23
C GLU A 95 -5.39 27.37 0.70
N LEU A 96 -4.10 27.09 0.52
CA LEU A 96 -3.57 25.83 0.04
C LEU A 96 -2.68 25.21 1.11
N LYS A 97 -2.74 23.89 1.22
CA LYS A 97 -1.74 23.10 1.94
C LYS A 97 -0.70 22.60 0.94
N VAL A 98 0.55 23.00 1.09
CA VAL A 98 1.67 22.48 0.29
C VAL A 98 1.90 21.02 0.69
N LEU A 99 1.84 20.11 -0.27
CA LEU A 99 2.04 18.68 -0.05
C LEU A 99 3.47 18.26 -0.41
N GLU A 100 3.96 18.76 -1.55
CA GLU A 100 5.27 18.44 -2.09
C GLU A 100 5.84 19.63 -2.86
N GLU A 101 7.13 19.90 -2.69
CA GLU A 101 7.84 20.91 -3.45
C GLU A 101 9.17 20.39 -4.04
N ASP A 102 9.52 20.93 -5.21
CA ASP A 102 10.85 20.82 -5.83
C ASP A 102 11.12 22.10 -6.63
N VAL A 103 11.33 23.21 -5.92
CA VAL A 103 11.55 24.53 -6.55
C VAL A 103 12.85 24.59 -7.36
N ALA A 104 13.83 23.73 -7.06
CA ALA A 104 15.11 23.70 -7.73
C ALA A 104 15.01 23.09 -9.13
N GLU A 105 14.39 21.91 -9.25
CA GLU A 105 14.31 21.21 -10.53
C GLU A 105 12.90 21.23 -11.13
N GLY A 106 11.87 21.02 -10.31
CA GLY A 106 10.45 21.02 -10.71
C GLY A 106 10.17 20.18 -11.95
N ILE A 107 9.07 20.42 -12.65
CA ILE A 107 8.91 20.02 -14.06
C ILE A 107 9.08 21.28 -14.90
N ARG A 108 10.06 21.31 -15.78
CA ARG A 108 10.31 22.48 -16.63
C ARG A 108 9.29 22.58 -17.74
N ARG A 109 9.00 23.80 -18.17
CA ARG A 109 8.14 24.05 -19.34
C ARG A 109 8.58 23.27 -20.58
N THR A 110 9.88 23.14 -20.80
CA THR A 110 10.43 22.41 -21.95
C THR A 110 10.01 20.95 -21.94
N GLU A 111 10.00 20.31 -20.78
CA GLU A 111 9.59 18.91 -20.61
C GLU A 111 8.10 18.74 -20.93
N LEU A 112 7.27 19.72 -20.54
CA LEU A 112 5.84 19.72 -20.88
C LEU A 112 5.57 19.94 -22.38
N ILE A 113 6.39 20.75 -23.06
CA ILE A 113 6.28 20.96 -24.51
C ILE A 113 6.67 19.70 -25.29
N GLU A 114 7.61 18.91 -24.77
CA GLU A 114 8.06 17.65 -25.38
C GLU A 114 7.11 16.48 -25.13
N ASN A 115 6.24 16.58 -24.12
CA ASN A 115 5.25 15.55 -23.81
C ASN A 115 4.05 15.61 -24.77
N GLU A 116 3.68 14.46 -25.37
CA GLU A 116 2.64 14.37 -26.40
C GLU A 116 1.28 14.92 -25.92
N GLU A 117 0.90 14.62 -24.68
CA GLU A 117 -0.39 15.03 -24.11
C GLU A 117 -0.32 16.42 -23.45
N LEU A 118 0.76 16.74 -22.73
CA LEU A 118 0.86 18.01 -21.99
C LEU A 118 1.26 19.21 -22.88
N SER A 119 1.77 18.99 -24.08
CA SER A 119 2.23 20.05 -25.00
C SER A 119 1.15 21.07 -25.36
N ASN A 120 -0.13 20.69 -25.26
CA ASN A 120 -1.27 21.52 -25.64
C ASN A 120 -2.05 22.12 -24.46
N MET A 121 -1.51 22.02 -23.24
CA MET A 121 -2.14 22.57 -22.04
C MET A 121 -2.39 24.08 -22.13
N MET A 122 -3.47 24.54 -21.48
CA MET A 122 -3.85 25.96 -21.50
C MET A 122 -2.78 26.88 -20.91
N ILE A 123 -2.02 26.45 -19.89
CA ILE A 123 -0.89 27.22 -19.34
C ILE A 123 0.20 27.53 -20.38
N LEU A 124 0.38 26.66 -21.38
CA LEU A 124 1.34 26.84 -22.46
C LEU A 124 0.78 27.72 -23.58
N ARG A 125 -0.52 27.56 -23.88
CA ARG A 125 -1.23 28.24 -24.97
C ARG A 125 -1.73 29.64 -24.61
N GLN A 126 -2.12 29.88 -23.36
CA GLN A 126 -2.74 31.12 -22.87
C GLN A 126 -2.00 31.66 -21.64
N LYS A 127 -0.75 32.07 -21.81
CA LYS A 127 0.20 32.43 -20.73
C LYS A 127 -0.24 33.61 -19.84
N GLN A 128 -1.25 34.37 -20.25
CA GLN A 128 -1.76 35.54 -19.54
C GLN A 128 -2.64 35.21 -18.34
N ASN A 129 -3.22 34.00 -18.27
CA ASN A 129 -4.07 33.60 -17.14
C ASN A 129 -3.19 33.15 -15.95
N THR A 130 -3.78 33.05 -14.76
CA THR A 130 -3.08 32.61 -13.55
C THR A 130 -3.67 31.38 -12.90
N ASN A 131 -4.90 31.02 -13.22
CA ASN A 131 -5.60 29.86 -12.66
C ASN A 131 -6.20 29.08 -13.83
N TYR A 132 -5.85 27.80 -13.94
CA TYR A 132 -6.23 26.94 -15.05
C TYR A 132 -6.84 25.66 -14.50
N LEU A 133 -8.09 25.37 -14.89
CA LEU A 133 -8.70 24.06 -14.66
C LEU A 133 -8.15 23.08 -15.70
N LEU A 134 -7.64 21.94 -15.25
CA LEU A 134 -7.13 20.89 -16.12
C LEU A 134 -8.26 19.94 -16.54
N SER A 135 -8.15 19.39 -17.74
CA SER A 135 -8.88 18.18 -18.11
C SER A 135 -8.30 16.98 -17.36
N GLU A 136 -9.10 15.93 -17.21
CA GLU A 136 -8.71 14.69 -16.53
C GLU A 136 -7.42 14.10 -17.12
N ASN A 137 -7.33 13.98 -18.46
CA ASN A 137 -6.12 13.47 -19.13
C ASN A 137 -4.87 14.31 -18.82
N HIS A 138 -4.96 15.65 -18.85
CA HIS A 138 -3.80 16.51 -18.55
C HIS A 138 -3.43 16.41 -17.06
N ALA A 139 -4.42 16.25 -16.17
CA ALA A 139 -4.20 16.11 -14.75
C ALA A 139 -3.49 14.79 -14.42
N GLU A 140 -3.92 13.68 -15.02
CA GLU A 140 -3.30 12.37 -14.89
C GLU A 140 -1.85 12.37 -15.38
N GLU A 141 -1.63 12.81 -16.62
CA GLU A 141 -0.28 12.83 -17.21
C GLU A 141 0.66 13.78 -16.44
N LEU A 142 0.16 14.93 -15.95
CA LEU A 142 0.98 15.85 -15.14
C LEU A 142 1.32 15.25 -13.77
N ARG A 143 0.38 14.53 -13.14
CA ARG A 143 0.64 13.78 -11.90
C ARG A 143 1.70 12.71 -12.13
N GLU A 144 1.62 11.96 -13.23
CA GLU A 144 2.60 10.94 -13.55
C GLU A 144 4.00 11.53 -13.74
N LEU A 145 4.10 12.62 -14.50
CA LEU A 145 5.37 13.31 -14.71
C LEU A 145 5.96 13.86 -13.41
N TRP A 146 5.13 14.46 -12.54
CA TRP A 146 5.55 14.96 -11.23
C TRP A 146 6.06 13.85 -10.32
N CYS A 147 5.31 12.75 -10.25
CA CYS A 147 5.70 11.58 -9.47
C CYS A 147 7.06 11.01 -9.95
N HIS A 148 7.25 10.90 -11.26
CA HIS A 148 8.51 10.42 -11.84
C HIS A 148 9.70 11.32 -11.48
N GLN A 149 9.50 12.64 -11.49
CA GLN A 149 10.50 13.64 -11.09
C GLN A 149 10.96 13.44 -9.64
N ILE A 150 10.00 13.29 -8.72
CA ILE A 150 10.28 13.14 -7.28
C ILE A 150 10.92 11.77 -6.97
N LEU A 151 10.43 10.69 -7.59
CA LEU A 151 10.93 9.33 -7.33
C LEU A 151 12.35 9.12 -7.86
N SER A 152 12.65 9.58 -9.07
CA SER A 152 13.98 9.44 -9.68
C SER A 152 15.09 10.16 -8.91
N LYS A 153 14.73 11.22 -8.16
CA LYS A 153 15.67 12.11 -7.46
C LYS A 153 15.65 11.95 -5.93
N SER A 154 14.86 11.02 -5.39
CA SER A 154 14.74 10.74 -3.95
C SER A 154 15.95 10.04 -3.31
N LYS A 155 16.94 9.59 -4.10
CA LYS A 155 18.24 9.14 -3.57
C LYS A 155 19.07 10.36 -3.12
N GLY A 156 18.86 10.81 -1.88
CA GLY A 156 19.79 11.70 -1.17
C GLY A 156 19.31 13.12 -0.85
N LYS A 157 18.01 13.42 -0.92
CA LYS A 157 17.46 14.70 -0.43
C LYS A 157 16.66 14.47 0.86
N GLU A 158 17.21 14.89 1.99
CA GLU A 158 16.44 15.06 3.23
C GLU A 158 15.40 16.18 3.00
N LYS A 159 14.14 15.81 2.77
CA LYS A 159 13.04 16.78 2.63
C LYS A 159 12.67 17.35 4.00
N ARG A 160 12.47 18.67 4.05
CA ARG A 160 12.29 19.49 5.27
C ARG A 160 10.95 19.24 5.97
N PHE A 161 9.92 18.85 5.23
CA PHE A 161 8.65 18.38 5.77
C PHE A 161 8.69 16.86 5.83
N LYS A 162 8.37 16.29 7.01
CA LYS A 162 8.23 14.83 7.17
C LYS A 162 7.33 14.34 6.04
N LEU A 163 7.88 13.54 5.12
CA LEU A 163 7.06 12.67 4.29
C LEU A 163 6.13 11.98 5.29
N ASN A 164 4.85 12.32 5.25
CA ASN A 164 3.86 11.81 6.19
C ASN A 164 4.09 10.29 6.23
N GLU A 165 4.48 9.70 7.36
CA GLU A 165 4.78 8.26 7.36
C GLU A 165 3.54 7.44 7.02
N ASN A 166 2.36 8.07 7.07
CA ASN A 166 1.12 7.56 6.50
C ASN A 166 1.12 7.54 4.95
N LEU A 167 1.80 8.45 4.24
CA LEU A 167 1.98 8.40 2.77
C LEU A 167 2.85 7.22 2.31
N LYS A 168 3.82 6.76 3.14
CA LYS A 168 4.56 5.51 2.86
C LYS A 168 3.64 4.27 2.92
N LYS A 169 2.54 4.35 3.65
CA LYS A 169 1.52 3.28 3.77
C LYS A 169 0.36 3.44 2.80
N GLU A 170 -0.01 4.66 2.43
CA GLU A 170 -1.28 4.94 1.73
C GLU A 170 -1.13 5.23 0.22
N TYR A 171 0.08 5.51 -0.29
CA TYR A 171 0.32 5.70 -1.71
C TYR A 171 1.64 5.08 -2.17
N GLN A 172 1.70 3.75 -2.20
CA GLN A 172 2.54 3.10 -3.21
C GLN A 172 1.98 3.40 -4.60
N LEU A 173 2.37 4.55 -5.15
CA LEU A 173 2.22 4.84 -6.57
C LEU A 173 3.13 3.86 -7.35
N TYR A 174 2.60 2.69 -7.66
CA TYR A 174 3.13 1.93 -8.79
C TYR A 174 2.83 2.76 -10.04
N ILE A 175 3.88 3.33 -10.64
CA ILE A 175 3.82 3.79 -12.03
C ILE A 175 3.71 2.52 -12.85
N LEU A 176 2.47 2.16 -13.20
CA LEU A 176 2.21 0.98 -14.00
C LEU A 176 2.64 1.25 -15.44
N PRO A 177 3.45 0.39 -16.05
CA PRO A 177 3.79 0.57 -17.45
C PRO A 177 2.52 0.51 -18.32
N LYS A 178 2.34 1.39 -19.30
CA LYS A 178 1.13 1.32 -20.16
C LYS A 178 0.88 -0.09 -20.71
N LEU A 179 -0.35 -0.60 -20.54
CA LEU A 179 -0.74 -1.90 -21.09
C LEU A 179 -0.65 -1.85 -22.62
N LYS A 180 -0.08 -2.91 -23.21
CA LYS A 180 0.02 -3.08 -24.67
C LYS A 180 -0.61 -4.42 -25.10
N PRO A 181 -1.95 -4.53 -25.07
CA PRO A 181 -2.67 -5.77 -25.39
C PRO A 181 -2.33 -6.28 -26.79
N CYS A 182 -2.45 -7.59 -26.99
CA CYS A 182 -2.25 -8.24 -28.28
C CYS A 182 -3.49 -9.05 -28.65
N ASP A 183 -3.93 -8.96 -29.90
CA ASP A 183 -5.13 -9.67 -30.40
C ASP A 183 -4.99 -11.20 -30.43
N ARG A 184 -3.80 -11.73 -30.11
CA ARG A 184 -3.56 -13.18 -30.04
C ARG A 184 -4.12 -13.74 -28.72
N ALA A 185 -5.36 -14.21 -28.80
CA ALA A 185 -6.09 -14.75 -27.64
C ALA A 185 -6.02 -16.28 -27.48
N ARG A 186 -5.30 -17.01 -28.35
CA ARG A 186 -5.36 -18.49 -28.40
C ARG A 186 -5.00 -19.11 -27.05
N GLU A 187 -3.81 -18.80 -26.53
CA GLU A 187 -3.35 -19.35 -25.26
C GLU A 187 -4.16 -18.78 -24.09
N TYR A 188 -4.54 -17.49 -24.14
CA TYR A 188 -5.41 -16.88 -23.15
C TYR A 188 -6.76 -17.60 -23.02
N ASN A 189 -7.37 -18.01 -24.13
CA ASN A 189 -8.65 -18.72 -24.12
C ASN A 189 -8.52 -20.21 -23.81
N PHE A 190 -7.33 -20.79 -23.98
CA PHE A 190 -7.09 -22.21 -23.78
C PHE A 190 -6.98 -22.58 -22.29
N TYR A 191 -6.27 -21.77 -21.50
CA TYR A 191 -6.06 -22.06 -20.08
C TYR A 191 -7.25 -21.61 -19.22
N SER A 192 -7.43 -22.24 -18.05
CA SER A 192 -8.46 -21.84 -17.08
C SER A 192 -8.10 -20.51 -16.41
N ASP A 193 -9.11 -19.80 -15.91
CA ASP A 193 -8.91 -18.53 -15.20
C ASP A 193 -8.00 -18.69 -13.97
N GLU A 194 -8.05 -19.83 -13.29
CA GLU A 194 -7.14 -20.16 -12.18
C GLU A 194 -5.68 -20.18 -12.62
N LEU A 195 -5.38 -20.84 -13.75
CA LEU A 195 -4.02 -20.92 -14.28
C LEU A 195 -3.54 -19.55 -14.79
N LYS A 196 -4.43 -18.76 -15.41
CA LYS A 196 -4.13 -17.39 -15.81
C LYS A 196 -3.80 -16.51 -14.59
N ALA A 197 -4.60 -16.59 -13.54
CA ALA A 197 -4.40 -15.84 -12.30
C ALA A 197 -3.05 -16.18 -11.66
N LYS A 198 -2.69 -17.47 -11.58
CA LYS A 198 -1.39 -17.92 -11.08
C LYS A 198 -0.23 -17.37 -11.91
N VAL A 199 -0.34 -17.36 -13.24
CA VAL A 199 0.66 -16.74 -14.13
C VAL A 199 0.81 -15.25 -13.85
N ILE A 200 -0.29 -14.52 -13.70
CA ILE A 200 -0.27 -13.08 -13.40
C ILE A 200 0.42 -12.83 -12.04
N PHE A 201 -0.01 -13.55 -10.99
CA PHE A 201 0.54 -13.41 -9.65
C PHE A 201 2.06 -13.69 -9.62
N GLU A 202 2.49 -14.81 -10.19
CA GLU A 202 3.91 -15.19 -10.21
C GLU A 202 4.77 -14.23 -11.03
N HIS A 203 4.21 -13.64 -12.10
CA HIS A 203 4.89 -12.61 -12.88
C HIS A 203 5.02 -11.30 -12.12
N LEU A 204 3.94 -10.83 -11.47
CA LEU A 204 3.86 -9.52 -10.82
C LEU A 204 4.56 -9.46 -9.46
N ILE A 205 4.31 -10.43 -8.60
CA ILE A 205 4.78 -10.47 -7.21
C ILE A 205 6.12 -11.19 -7.15
N ASN A 206 6.20 -12.40 -7.67
CA ASN A 206 7.38 -13.25 -7.51
C ASN A 206 8.43 -13.06 -8.62
N GLY A 207 8.14 -12.22 -9.62
CA GLY A 207 9.06 -11.90 -10.71
C GLY A 207 9.50 -13.09 -11.54
N LYS A 208 8.68 -14.16 -11.60
CA LYS A 208 9.04 -15.40 -12.31
C LYS A 208 9.15 -15.16 -13.81
N MET A 209 10.05 -15.90 -14.45
CA MET A 209 10.22 -15.86 -15.90
C MET A 209 9.19 -16.73 -16.60
N HIS A 210 8.84 -16.40 -17.85
CA HIS A 210 7.85 -17.16 -18.64
C HIS A 210 8.15 -18.66 -18.69
N ARG A 211 9.41 -19.05 -18.93
CA ARG A 211 9.81 -20.47 -18.94
C ARG A 211 9.51 -21.18 -17.61
N TRP A 212 9.66 -20.49 -16.49
CA TRP A 212 9.35 -21.07 -15.18
C TRP A 212 7.83 -21.26 -15.01
N MET A 213 7.04 -20.27 -15.42
CA MET A 213 5.57 -20.32 -15.34
C MET A 213 4.99 -21.38 -16.28
N ASP A 214 5.51 -21.51 -17.49
CA ASP A 214 5.13 -22.58 -18.43
C ASP A 214 5.31 -23.96 -17.80
N MET A 215 6.39 -24.20 -17.06
CA MET A 215 6.69 -25.51 -16.47
C MET A 215 5.90 -25.78 -15.18
N ASN A 216 5.90 -24.81 -14.26
CA ASN A 216 5.41 -25.01 -12.90
C ASN A 216 3.94 -24.65 -12.72
N ILE A 217 3.36 -23.87 -13.63
CA ILE A 217 1.96 -23.46 -13.59
C ILE A 217 1.19 -24.15 -14.71
N LEU A 218 1.66 -24.03 -15.96
CA LEU A 218 0.96 -24.54 -17.14
C LEU A 218 1.27 -26.01 -17.46
N GLY A 219 2.22 -26.63 -16.75
CA GLY A 219 2.56 -28.05 -16.88
C GLY A 219 3.28 -28.41 -18.19
N ILE A 220 3.93 -27.44 -18.85
CA ILE A 220 4.64 -27.65 -20.12
C ILE A 220 6.01 -28.28 -19.85
N PRO A 221 6.29 -29.48 -20.42
CA PRO A 221 7.57 -30.16 -20.23
C PRO A 221 8.76 -29.31 -20.71
N ALA A 222 9.88 -29.38 -19.99
CA ALA A 222 11.08 -28.57 -20.25
C ALA A 222 11.62 -28.69 -21.69
N GLU A 223 11.40 -29.84 -22.34
CA GLU A 223 11.80 -30.14 -23.72
C GLU A 223 11.01 -29.33 -24.77
N LYS A 224 9.76 -28.99 -24.47
CA LYS A 224 8.87 -28.22 -25.36
C LYS A 224 8.73 -26.76 -24.92
N ASN A 225 9.22 -26.43 -23.73
CA ASN A 225 9.03 -25.15 -23.09
C ASN A 225 9.96 -24.06 -23.66
N LYS A 226 9.32 -23.09 -24.31
CA LYS A 226 9.98 -21.86 -24.82
C LYS A 226 9.54 -20.61 -24.06
N GLY A 227 8.69 -20.72 -23.04
CA GLY A 227 8.12 -19.57 -22.34
C GLY A 227 7.07 -18.81 -23.16
N PHE A 228 6.40 -19.47 -24.10
CA PHE A 228 5.50 -18.81 -25.06
C PHE A 228 4.07 -18.73 -24.54
N ASP A 229 3.61 -19.77 -23.84
CA ASP A 229 2.22 -19.85 -23.40
C ASP A 229 1.92 -18.82 -22.32
N SER A 230 2.72 -18.78 -21.24
CA SER A 230 2.60 -17.76 -20.19
C SER A 230 2.87 -16.35 -20.73
N ALA A 231 3.81 -16.18 -21.67
CA ALA A 231 4.03 -14.89 -22.33
C ALA A 231 2.80 -14.44 -23.11
N ASN A 232 2.16 -15.33 -23.87
CA ASN A 232 0.98 -15.00 -24.65
C ASN A 232 -0.23 -14.67 -23.76
N ILE A 233 -0.40 -15.34 -22.62
CA ILE A 233 -1.40 -14.98 -21.60
C ILE A 233 -1.17 -13.53 -21.11
N LEU A 234 0.05 -13.21 -20.66
CA LEU A 234 0.39 -11.88 -20.16
C LEU A 234 0.30 -10.80 -21.25
N TYR A 235 0.71 -11.14 -22.47
CA TYR A 235 0.72 -10.24 -23.62
C TYR A 235 -0.69 -9.92 -24.11
N TYR A 236 -1.62 -10.86 -24.01
CA TYR A 236 -3.04 -10.62 -24.29
C TYR A 236 -3.58 -9.54 -23.36
N LEU A 237 -3.27 -9.61 -22.06
CA LEU A 237 -3.62 -8.60 -21.06
C LEU A 237 -2.80 -7.30 -21.16
N GLY A 238 -1.83 -7.24 -22.06
CA GLY A 238 -0.96 -6.08 -22.24
C GLY A 238 0.18 -5.94 -21.24
N MET A 239 0.38 -6.93 -20.38
CA MET A 239 1.39 -6.98 -19.33
C MET A 239 2.70 -7.55 -19.89
N LYS A 240 3.62 -6.69 -20.30
CA LYS A 240 4.91 -7.12 -20.88
C LYS A 240 5.96 -7.39 -19.80
N ALA A 241 7.21 -7.59 -20.22
CA ALA A 241 8.33 -7.88 -19.31
C ALA A 241 8.59 -6.77 -18.27
N ASN A 242 8.18 -5.54 -18.54
CA ASN A 242 8.25 -4.39 -17.63
C ASN A 242 7.31 -4.49 -16.41
N TYR A 243 6.36 -5.42 -16.41
CA TYR A 243 5.52 -5.74 -15.25
C TYR A 243 6.14 -6.79 -14.32
N ARG A 244 7.22 -7.45 -14.74
CA ARG A 244 7.79 -8.57 -14.00
C ARG A 244 8.39 -8.11 -12.67
N GLY A 245 7.90 -8.65 -11.57
CA GLY A 245 8.36 -8.34 -10.22
C GLY A 245 8.05 -6.90 -9.81
N LEU A 246 7.15 -6.21 -10.53
CA LEU A 246 6.80 -4.83 -10.24
C LEU A 246 6.27 -4.70 -8.81
N PHE A 247 5.56 -5.70 -8.32
CA PHE A 247 4.94 -5.73 -7.00
C PHE A 247 5.68 -6.66 -6.02
N GLN A 248 6.99 -6.85 -6.19
CA GLN A 248 7.75 -7.76 -5.34
C GLN A 248 7.68 -7.37 -3.86
N GLY A 249 7.32 -8.34 -3.00
CA GLY A 249 7.13 -8.13 -1.57
C GLY A 249 5.78 -7.49 -1.17
N LYS A 250 4.82 -7.42 -2.09
CA LYS A 250 3.43 -7.02 -1.80
C LYS A 250 2.55 -8.21 -1.45
N GLU A 251 1.52 -7.93 -0.65
CA GLU A 251 0.42 -8.84 -0.40
C GLU A 251 -0.58 -8.82 -1.58
N MET A 252 -1.34 -9.92 -1.75
CA MET A 252 -2.34 -10.05 -2.83
C MET A 252 -3.40 -8.94 -2.78
N ASN A 253 -3.91 -8.62 -1.58
CA ASN A 253 -4.93 -7.59 -1.40
C ASN A 253 -4.42 -6.18 -1.75
N ASP A 254 -3.13 -5.89 -1.48
CA ASP A 254 -2.50 -4.63 -1.88
C ASP A 254 -2.48 -4.53 -3.40
N LEU A 255 -2.04 -5.60 -4.08
CA LEU A 255 -1.99 -5.68 -5.53
C LEU A 255 -3.37 -5.44 -6.17
N ILE A 256 -4.40 -6.14 -5.69
CA ILE A 256 -5.77 -5.99 -6.17
C ILE A 256 -6.24 -4.53 -5.98
N THR A 257 -6.04 -3.97 -4.79
CA THR A 257 -6.42 -2.58 -4.50
C THR A 257 -5.73 -1.59 -5.44
N ILE A 258 -4.43 -1.77 -5.67
CA ILE A 258 -3.66 -0.90 -6.55
C ILE A 258 -4.16 -1.00 -7.99
N LEU A 259 -4.31 -2.21 -8.54
CA LEU A 259 -4.77 -2.38 -9.92
C LEU A 259 -6.20 -1.86 -10.12
N SER A 260 -7.09 -2.09 -9.16
CA SER A 260 -8.47 -1.56 -9.18
C SER A 260 -8.53 -0.04 -9.22
N SER A 261 -7.59 0.63 -8.53
CA SER A 261 -7.53 2.11 -8.51
C SER A 261 -7.01 2.74 -9.82
N LYS A 262 -6.45 1.94 -10.74
CA LYS A 262 -5.73 2.43 -11.92
C LYS A 262 -6.56 2.51 -13.19
N GLY A 263 -7.80 2.04 -13.15
CA GLY A 263 -8.78 2.23 -14.24
C GLY A 263 -9.30 0.93 -14.84
N LEU A 264 -10.27 1.08 -15.75
CA LEU A 264 -11.04 -0.04 -16.32
C LEU A 264 -10.19 -1.04 -17.13
N GLU A 265 -9.00 -0.64 -17.57
CA GLU A 265 -8.08 -1.48 -18.33
C GLU A 265 -7.49 -2.66 -17.52
N TYR A 266 -7.50 -2.58 -16.18
CA TYR A 266 -7.06 -3.65 -15.29
C TYR A 266 -8.17 -4.57 -14.80
N VAL A 267 -9.45 -4.31 -15.17
CA VAL A 267 -10.61 -5.04 -14.63
C VAL A 267 -10.48 -6.56 -14.80
N GLU A 268 -10.01 -7.03 -15.95
CA GLU A 268 -9.85 -8.47 -16.18
C GLU A 268 -8.71 -9.07 -15.33
N VAL A 269 -7.63 -8.32 -15.12
CA VAL A 269 -6.50 -8.73 -14.26
C VAL A 269 -6.96 -8.82 -12.81
N VAL A 270 -7.69 -7.81 -12.34
CA VAL A 270 -8.30 -7.75 -11.01
C VAL A 270 -9.23 -8.94 -10.79
N ARG A 271 -10.17 -9.19 -11.71
CA ARG A 271 -11.10 -10.32 -11.65
C ARG A 271 -10.37 -11.67 -11.49
N LEU A 272 -9.30 -11.88 -12.26
CA LEU A 272 -8.51 -13.12 -12.19
C LEU A 272 -7.79 -13.25 -10.84
N LEU A 273 -7.20 -12.16 -10.33
CA LEU A 273 -6.51 -12.16 -9.04
C LEU A 273 -7.48 -12.36 -7.87
N GLU A 274 -8.68 -11.79 -7.92
CA GLU A 274 -9.73 -12.01 -6.91
C GLU A 274 -10.12 -13.50 -6.83
N ILE A 275 -10.29 -14.18 -7.97
CA ILE A 275 -10.56 -15.63 -8.01
C ILE A 275 -9.47 -16.43 -7.29
N LEU A 276 -8.20 -16.03 -7.46
CA LEU A 276 -7.08 -16.70 -6.82
C LEU A 276 -7.04 -16.42 -5.31
N ASN A 277 -7.30 -15.16 -4.91
CA ASN A 277 -7.34 -14.73 -3.52
C ASN A 277 -8.44 -15.42 -2.72
N ASP A 278 -9.64 -15.52 -3.29
CA ASP A 278 -10.78 -16.19 -2.66
C ASP A 278 -10.50 -17.68 -2.42
N ARG A 279 -9.88 -18.36 -3.40
CA ARG A 279 -9.48 -19.76 -3.23
C ARG A 279 -8.38 -19.99 -2.20
N GLU A 280 -7.42 -19.06 -2.11
CA GLU A 280 -6.38 -19.14 -1.08
C GLU A 280 -6.98 -18.92 0.32
N LEU A 281 -7.93 -18.00 0.44
CA LEU A 281 -8.69 -17.80 1.65
C LEU A 281 -9.51 -19.04 2.03
N GLU A 282 -10.27 -19.61 1.09
CA GLU A 282 -11.04 -20.85 1.28
C GLU A 282 -10.13 -22.01 1.73
N GLY A 283 -8.98 -22.20 1.07
CA GLY A 283 -8.03 -23.24 1.44
C GLY A 283 -7.42 -23.05 2.84
N ASN A 284 -7.14 -21.82 3.25
CA ASN A 284 -6.68 -21.53 4.61
C ASN A 284 -7.79 -21.77 5.65
N ILE A 285 -9.03 -21.40 5.34
CA ILE A 285 -10.18 -21.66 6.19
C ILE A 285 -10.41 -23.17 6.34
N ASP A 286 -10.33 -23.95 5.26
CA ASP A 286 -10.47 -25.41 5.30
C ASP A 286 -9.40 -26.06 6.19
N LEU A 287 -8.14 -25.59 6.11
CA LEU A 287 -7.06 -26.04 6.99
C LEU A 287 -7.31 -25.69 8.46
N ASP A 288 -7.79 -24.48 8.74
CA ASP A 288 -8.14 -24.03 10.09
C ASP A 288 -9.31 -24.86 10.65
N ILE A 289 -10.35 -25.14 9.84
CA ILE A 289 -11.47 -26.02 10.17
C ILE A 289 -10.97 -27.45 10.45
N GLU A 290 -10.08 -27.99 9.61
CA GLU A 290 -9.51 -29.31 9.84
C GLU A 290 -8.65 -29.36 11.11
N ALA A 291 -7.93 -28.28 11.44
CA ALA A 291 -7.20 -28.14 12.71
C ALA A 291 -8.14 -28.19 13.91
N GLU A 292 -9.20 -27.41 13.89
CA GLU A 292 -10.21 -27.35 14.94
C GLU A 292 -10.94 -28.71 15.12
N LEU A 293 -11.35 -29.35 14.01
CA LEU A 293 -11.97 -30.69 14.04
C LEU A 293 -11.07 -31.78 14.62
N LEU A 294 -9.75 -31.63 14.53
CA LEU A 294 -8.78 -32.56 15.10
C LEU A 294 -8.49 -32.28 16.59
N GLU A 295 -8.59 -31.03 17.05
CA GLU A 295 -8.48 -30.70 18.47
C GLU A 295 -9.74 -31.04 19.26
N GLU A 296 -10.93 -30.78 18.70
CA GLU A 296 -12.21 -30.95 19.38
C GLU A 296 -12.86 -32.34 19.14
N GLY A 297 -12.27 -33.14 18.25
CA GLY A 297 -12.82 -34.41 17.76
C GLY A 297 -14.00 -34.19 16.82
N ARG A 298 -14.04 -34.93 15.70
CA ARG A 298 -15.09 -34.83 14.67
C ARG A 298 -16.50 -34.88 15.28
N GLY A 299 -17.31 -33.86 15.06
CA GLY A 299 -18.72 -33.86 15.42
C GLY A 299 -19.49 -32.81 14.64
N ILE A 300 -20.68 -33.18 14.18
CA ILE A 300 -21.66 -32.27 13.59
C ILE A 300 -22.21 -31.41 14.74
N GLU A 301 -22.38 -30.11 14.49
CA GLU A 301 -22.87 -29.15 15.47
C GLU A 301 -24.21 -29.62 16.09
N GLY A 302 -24.27 -29.74 17.42
CA GLY A 302 -25.49 -30.07 18.17
C GLY A 302 -25.63 -31.50 18.72
N ASP A 303 -24.67 -32.40 18.51
CA ASP A 303 -24.76 -33.78 19.04
C ASP A 303 -24.02 -33.97 20.38
N VAL A 304 -24.53 -34.86 21.25
CA VAL A 304 -23.94 -35.14 22.57
C VAL A 304 -22.75 -36.10 22.41
N LYS A 305 -21.53 -35.60 22.61
CA LYS A 305 -20.28 -36.38 22.46
C LYS A 305 -20.00 -37.30 23.67
N TYR A 306 -19.78 -38.58 23.40
CA TYR A 306 -19.13 -39.53 24.32
C TYR A 306 -17.68 -39.77 23.85
N TYR A 307 -16.69 -39.47 24.70
CA TYR A 307 -15.27 -39.63 24.37
C TYR A 307 -14.77 -41.05 24.70
N TYR A 308 -14.38 -41.82 23.68
CA TYR A 308 -13.52 -43.00 23.81
C TYR A 308 -12.27 -42.80 22.94
N GLY A 309 -11.24 -42.14 23.48
CA GLY A 309 -9.97 -41.93 22.81
C GLY A 309 -8.80 -41.89 23.79
N LYS A 310 -7.63 -42.42 23.41
CA LYS A 310 -6.38 -42.35 24.20
C LYS A 310 -5.99 -40.89 24.39
N ARG A 311 -6.19 -40.37 25.61
CA ARG A 311 -5.80 -39.03 26.03
C ARG A 311 -4.38 -39.09 26.58
N TYR A 312 -3.41 -38.44 25.93
CA TYR A 312 -2.12 -38.19 26.55
C TYR A 312 -2.33 -37.29 27.78
N GLU A 313 -1.83 -37.72 28.93
CA GLU A 313 -2.18 -37.17 30.23
C GLU A 313 -1.55 -35.78 30.43
N ARG A 314 -2.26 -34.70 30.09
CA ARG A 314 -1.89 -33.32 30.48
C ARG A 314 -2.09 -33.17 31.99
N SER A 315 -1.10 -33.58 32.78
CA SER A 315 -1.18 -33.59 34.24
C SER A 315 -1.56 -32.21 34.80
N ALA A 316 -2.73 -32.12 35.44
CA ALA A 316 -3.20 -30.91 36.13
C ALA A 316 -2.19 -30.43 37.20
N LYS A 317 -1.37 -31.35 37.73
CA LYS A 317 -0.28 -31.03 38.66
C LYS A 317 0.83 -30.23 37.97
N ASN A 318 1.25 -30.63 36.78
CA ASN A 318 2.29 -29.94 36.02
C ASN A 318 1.83 -28.56 35.56
N ARG A 319 0.57 -28.42 35.13
CA ARG A 319 -0.02 -27.11 34.81
C ARG A 319 0.01 -26.16 36.02
N LYS A 320 -0.43 -26.63 37.19
CA LYS A 320 -0.40 -25.82 38.43
C LYS A 320 1.02 -25.42 38.82
N LEU A 321 1.99 -26.32 38.65
CA LEU A 321 3.40 -26.04 38.95
C LEU A 321 4.00 -25.02 37.97
N ALA A 322 3.72 -25.15 36.67
CA ALA A 322 4.17 -24.21 35.64
C ALA A 322 3.61 -22.81 35.90
N ILE A 323 2.30 -22.66 36.15
CA ILE A 323 1.68 -21.37 36.47
C ILE A 323 2.30 -20.76 37.75
N LYS A 324 2.54 -21.57 38.79
CA LYS A 324 3.19 -21.09 40.01
C LYS A 324 4.63 -20.62 39.81
N LYS A 325 5.32 -21.06 38.75
CA LYS A 325 6.70 -20.69 38.46
C LYS A 325 6.83 -19.55 37.46
N HIS A 326 6.08 -19.63 36.38
CA HIS A 326 6.18 -18.72 35.26
C HIS A 326 5.17 -17.58 35.32
N GLY A 327 4.17 -17.66 36.21
CA GLY A 327 3.12 -16.66 36.33
C GLY A 327 1.97 -16.87 35.35
N LEU A 328 1.20 -15.79 35.15
CA LEU A 328 -0.02 -15.77 34.33
C LEU A 328 0.11 -14.89 33.08
N ASP A 329 1.27 -14.26 32.89
CA ASP A 329 1.53 -13.44 31.71
C ASP A 329 1.96 -14.33 30.55
N CYS A 330 1.40 -14.07 29.37
CA CYS A 330 1.83 -14.76 28.16
C CYS A 330 3.31 -14.43 27.87
N ILE A 331 4.16 -15.46 27.77
CA ILE A 331 5.60 -15.25 27.53
C ILE A 331 5.91 -14.63 26.15
N VAL A 332 4.96 -14.73 25.20
CA VAL A 332 5.09 -14.18 23.84
C VAL A 332 4.65 -12.72 23.77
N CYS A 333 3.42 -12.42 24.19
CA CYS A 333 2.81 -11.10 23.97
C CYS A 333 2.64 -10.26 25.25
N GLY A 334 2.88 -10.84 26.43
CA GLY A 334 2.67 -10.19 27.72
C GLY A 334 1.21 -10.07 28.14
N PHE A 335 0.26 -10.66 27.40
CA PHE A 335 -1.16 -10.57 27.71
C PHE A 335 -1.48 -11.26 29.04
N ASN A 336 -2.17 -10.54 29.93
CA ASN A 336 -2.70 -11.04 31.19
C ASN A 336 -4.24 -10.94 31.20
N PHE A 337 -4.91 -12.06 31.46
CA PHE A 337 -6.38 -12.11 31.43
C PHE A 337 -7.04 -11.35 32.58
N GLU A 338 -6.42 -11.30 33.77
CA GLU A 338 -6.96 -10.57 34.92
C GLU A 338 -6.85 -9.06 34.71
N GLU A 339 -5.73 -8.58 34.16
CA GLU A 339 -5.55 -7.16 33.86
C GLU A 339 -6.57 -6.64 32.84
N VAL A 340 -6.90 -7.45 31.83
CA VAL A 340 -7.80 -7.05 30.74
C VAL A 340 -9.27 -7.34 31.04
N TYR A 341 -9.58 -8.48 31.67
CA TYR A 341 -10.96 -8.94 31.90
C TYR A 341 -11.40 -8.93 33.37
N GLY A 342 -10.55 -8.45 34.29
CA GLY A 342 -10.82 -8.40 35.72
C GLY A 342 -10.99 -9.79 36.34
N GLU A 343 -11.84 -9.92 37.36
CA GLU A 343 -12.03 -11.16 38.13
C GLU A 343 -12.40 -12.38 37.24
N ARG A 344 -13.02 -12.17 36.07
CA ARG A 344 -13.34 -13.25 35.12
C ARG A 344 -12.11 -13.87 34.47
N GLY A 345 -11.02 -13.13 34.35
CA GLY A 345 -9.75 -13.58 33.78
C GLY A 345 -8.73 -14.03 34.82
N LYS A 346 -9.08 -13.97 36.10
CA LYS A 346 -8.20 -14.32 37.21
C LYS A 346 -7.78 -15.78 37.17
N ASP A 347 -6.51 -16.03 37.49
CA ASP A 347 -5.88 -17.36 37.49
C ASP A 347 -5.97 -18.13 36.16
N PHE A 348 -6.24 -17.43 35.05
CA PHE A 348 -6.44 -18.04 33.74
C PHE A 348 -5.29 -17.76 32.77
N ILE A 349 -4.64 -18.83 32.32
CA ILE A 349 -3.68 -18.84 31.21
C ILE A 349 -3.56 -20.26 30.65
N GLU A 350 -3.19 -20.42 29.38
CA GLU A 350 -2.91 -21.74 28.81
C GLU A 350 -1.45 -22.12 29.06
N VAL A 351 -1.16 -23.43 29.15
CA VAL A 351 0.21 -23.92 29.36
C VAL A 351 0.61 -24.80 28.18
N HIS A 352 1.66 -24.38 27.50
CA HIS A 352 2.19 -24.98 26.28
C HIS A 352 3.45 -25.77 26.56
N HIS A 353 3.64 -26.91 25.88
CA HIS A 353 4.90 -27.65 25.95
C HIS A 353 5.86 -27.07 24.91
N ILE A 354 7.07 -26.69 25.33
CA ILE A 354 8.09 -26.15 24.41
C ILE A 354 8.42 -27.16 23.31
N ASN A 355 8.44 -28.45 23.63
CA ASN A 355 8.59 -29.55 22.68
C ASN A 355 7.27 -30.34 22.60
N PRO A 356 6.65 -30.49 21.41
CA PRO A 356 5.43 -31.26 21.25
C PRO A 356 5.58 -32.71 21.71
N LEU A 357 4.64 -33.21 22.52
CA LEU A 357 4.67 -34.61 22.99
C LEU A 357 4.36 -35.62 21.87
N SER A 358 3.86 -35.17 20.71
CA SER A 358 3.53 -36.00 19.55
C SER A 358 4.75 -36.54 18.81
N THR A 359 5.94 -35.99 19.04
CA THR A 359 7.20 -36.44 18.43
C THR A 359 7.99 -37.41 19.30
N LEU A 360 7.45 -37.81 20.46
CA LEU A 360 8.14 -38.66 21.42
C LEU A 360 7.54 -40.08 21.37
N GLU A 361 8.35 -41.05 20.95
CA GLU A 361 7.97 -42.48 20.89
C GLU A 361 7.78 -43.09 22.30
N GLU A 362 8.29 -42.43 23.36
CA GLU A 362 8.23 -42.88 24.74
C GLU A 362 7.75 -41.79 25.72
N ALA A 363 7.13 -42.21 26.83
CA ALA A 363 6.64 -41.31 27.87
C ALA A 363 7.81 -40.64 28.63
N ILE A 364 8.02 -39.35 28.39
CA ILE A 364 9.06 -38.56 29.08
C ILE A 364 8.50 -37.85 30.31
N LYS A 365 9.32 -37.78 31.36
CA LYS A 365 9.01 -37.01 32.57
C LYS A 365 9.12 -35.51 32.28
N VAL A 366 7.96 -34.86 32.13
CA VAL A 366 7.86 -33.40 31.92
C VAL A 366 8.32 -32.64 33.16
N ASN A 367 9.26 -31.71 32.99
CA ASN A 367 9.66 -30.71 33.98
C ASN A 367 8.85 -29.41 33.77
N PRO A 368 7.97 -29.04 34.73
CA PRO A 368 7.15 -27.83 34.60
C PRO A 368 7.91 -26.51 34.48
N GLU A 369 9.19 -26.47 34.87
CA GLU A 369 10.02 -25.27 34.81
C GLU A 369 10.67 -25.09 33.43
N THR A 370 11.16 -26.16 32.81
CA THR A 370 11.94 -26.09 31.57
C THR A 370 11.15 -26.47 30.33
N ASP A 371 10.09 -27.26 30.48
CA ASP A 371 9.40 -27.87 29.34
C ASP A 371 8.03 -27.23 29.10
N LEU A 372 7.55 -26.40 30.02
CA LEU A 372 6.23 -25.78 29.99
C LEU A 372 6.34 -24.26 30.10
N VAL A 373 5.55 -23.54 29.30
CA VAL A 373 5.46 -22.08 29.34
C VAL A 373 4.01 -21.58 29.28
N PRO A 374 3.69 -20.44 29.91
CA PRO A 374 2.37 -19.82 29.83
C PRO A 374 2.18 -19.10 28.48
N LEU A 375 1.08 -19.39 27.80
CA LEU A 375 0.63 -18.69 26.59
C LEU A 375 -0.83 -18.27 26.74
N CYS A 376 -1.21 -17.13 26.16
CA CYS A 376 -2.63 -16.78 26.03
C CYS A 376 -3.31 -17.65 24.96
N ALA A 377 -4.64 -17.74 25.00
CA ALA A 377 -5.43 -18.55 24.06
C ALA A 377 -5.12 -18.22 22.59
N ASN A 378 -4.88 -16.94 22.27
CA ASN A 378 -4.52 -16.52 20.92
C ASN A 378 -3.14 -17.02 20.50
N CYS A 379 -2.09 -16.74 21.29
CA CYS A 379 -0.73 -17.20 20.99
C CYS A 379 -0.65 -18.72 20.94
N HIS A 380 -1.35 -19.41 21.84
CA HIS A 380 -1.39 -20.86 21.86
C HIS A 380 -2.04 -21.44 20.59
N ARG A 381 -3.17 -20.87 20.13
CA ARG A 381 -3.83 -21.28 18.87
C ARG A 381 -2.95 -20.99 17.65
N ILE A 382 -2.21 -19.87 17.63
CA ILE A 382 -1.29 -19.55 16.53
C ILE A 382 -0.11 -20.52 16.45
N VAL A 383 0.44 -20.97 17.59
CA VAL A 383 1.51 -21.99 17.60
C VAL A 383 1.08 -23.28 16.89
N HIS A 384 -0.16 -23.72 17.11
CA HIS A 384 -0.69 -24.98 16.57
C HIS A 384 -1.49 -24.85 15.28
N ARG A 385 -1.61 -23.64 14.72
CA ARG A 385 -2.49 -23.36 13.56
C ARG A 385 -2.18 -24.26 12.36
N ARG A 386 -0.90 -24.56 12.10
CA ARG A 386 -0.46 -25.44 11.02
C ARG A 386 0.12 -26.74 11.58
N LYS A 387 -0.54 -27.87 11.31
CA LYS A 387 -0.14 -29.19 11.86
C LYS A 387 1.19 -29.70 11.35
N ASP A 388 1.53 -29.36 10.11
CA ASP A 388 2.77 -29.71 9.44
C ASP A 388 3.94 -28.80 9.86
N ASN A 389 3.66 -27.67 10.51
CA ASN A 389 4.65 -26.72 10.96
C ASN A 389 4.23 -26.03 12.28
N ILE A 390 4.39 -26.74 13.39
CA ILE A 390 4.18 -26.19 14.73
C ILE A 390 5.31 -25.21 15.05
N LEU A 391 4.97 -23.96 15.31
CA LEU A 391 5.96 -22.92 15.62
C LEU A 391 6.58 -23.12 17.01
N SER A 392 7.87 -22.82 17.15
CA SER A 392 8.44 -22.67 18.48
C SER A 392 8.00 -21.34 19.11
N VAL A 393 7.96 -21.31 20.44
CA VAL A 393 7.61 -20.11 21.21
C VAL A 393 8.56 -18.94 20.89
N GLN A 394 9.83 -19.23 20.62
CA GLN A 394 10.84 -18.23 20.25
C GLN A 394 10.52 -17.58 18.90
N VAL A 395 10.25 -18.39 17.87
CA VAL A 395 9.89 -17.89 16.54
C VAL A 395 8.62 -17.06 16.59
N LEU A 396 7.60 -17.49 17.34
CA LEU A 396 6.38 -16.71 17.49
C LEU A 396 6.64 -15.36 18.20
N SER A 397 7.54 -15.34 19.19
CA SER A 397 7.93 -14.11 19.87
C SER A 397 8.66 -13.13 18.95
N GLU A 398 9.52 -13.61 18.05
CA GLU A 398 10.20 -12.79 17.05
C GLU A 398 9.18 -12.15 16.10
N ILE A 399 8.28 -12.96 15.54
CA ILE A 399 7.19 -12.49 14.65
C ILE A 399 6.33 -11.41 15.33
N PHE A 400 6.03 -11.60 16.62
CA PHE A 400 5.21 -10.64 17.38
C PHE A 400 5.94 -9.31 17.62
N ASN A 401 7.24 -9.36 17.91
CA ASN A 401 8.03 -8.17 18.23
C ASN A 401 8.45 -7.36 16.99
N GLU A 402 8.59 -7.96 15.81
CA GLU A 402 8.87 -7.23 14.56
C GLU A 402 7.74 -6.27 14.14
N LYS A 403 6.53 -6.44 14.68
CA LYS A 403 5.34 -5.63 14.33
C LYS A 403 4.92 -4.62 15.41
N LYS A 404 5.59 -4.59 16.56
CA LYS A 404 5.43 -3.58 17.61
C LYS A 404 6.38 -2.42 17.35
#